data_AF-A0A357N883-F1
#
_entry.id   AF-A0A357N883-F1
#
_cell.length_a   1.000
_cell.length_b   1.000
_cell.length_c   1.000
_cell.angle_alpha   90.00
_cell.angle_beta   90.00
_cell.angle_gamma   90.00
#
_symmetry.space_group_name_H-M   'P 1'
#
loop_
_entity.id
_entity.type
_entity.pdbx_description
1 polymer ?
#
loop_
_entity_poly.entity_id
_entity_poly.type
_entity_poly.pdbx_seq_one_letter_code
_entity_poly.pdbx_strand_id
1 'polypeptide(L)'
;SDNRRVYWDQDRNNVDDISQAVYKTFVDFLQSRRKDFNFKSKKFGDLPTLLKGNYIPNGKMFRKSALLEVGGYRENTVEDWYINIQLARKFKLKYIDKPLFCYRWHSNNTIKNRAYMKKRAKNMKKFIASANPDKSYISRIKRLFHRIIRKLDITKRLYQSRHNG
;
A
#
# COMPACT_ATOMS: atom_id res chain seq x y z
N SER A 1 28.69 10.15 14.68
CA SER A 1 27.73 10.01 13.57
C SER A 1 26.85 11.23 13.56
N ASP A 2 26.81 11.96 12.47
CA ASP A 2 26.20 13.28 12.45
C ASP A 2 24.66 13.17 12.34
N ASN A 3 23.93 13.56 13.38
CA ASN A 3 22.46 13.48 13.50
C ASN A 3 21.76 14.60 12.69
N ARG A 4 22.17 14.78 11.44
CA ARG A 4 21.67 15.82 10.55
C ARG A 4 20.50 15.32 9.72
N ARG A 5 19.53 16.20 9.49
CA ARG A 5 18.40 15.91 8.60
C ARG A 5 18.90 15.93 7.17
N VAL A 6 18.56 14.88 6.42
CA VAL A 6 18.90 14.73 5.01
C VAL A 6 17.64 14.50 4.20
N TYR A 7 17.70 14.90 2.94
CA TYR A 7 16.65 14.72 1.94
C TYR A 7 17.21 13.90 0.76
N TRP A 8 16.39 13.66 -0.27
CA TRP A 8 16.82 12.93 -1.46
C TRP A 8 16.70 13.75 -2.75
N ASP A 9 17.72 13.65 -3.59
CA ASP A 9 17.67 14.02 -5.01
C ASP A 9 16.86 13.00 -5.84
N GLN A 10 16.85 13.12 -7.17
CA GLN A 10 16.11 12.21 -8.05
C GLN A 10 16.60 10.74 -7.94
N ASP A 11 17.88 10.56 -7.64
CA ASP A 11 18.58 9.27 -7.62
C ASP A 11 18.60 8.63 -6.22
N ARG A 12 18.09 9.37 -5.22
CA ARG A 12 18.03 9.04 -3.78
C ARG A 12 19.40 9.09 -3.10
N ASN A 13 20.29 9.95 -3.59
CA ASN A 13 21.46 10.37 -2.84
C ASN A 13 21.04 11.35 -1.74
N ASN A 14 21.81 11.40 -0.65
CA ASN A 14 21.54 12.36 0.41
C ASN A 14 21.90 13.76 -0.05
N VAL A 15 20.99 14.70 0.14
CA VAL A 15 21.25 16.13 0.04
C VAL A 15 20.88 16.80 1.35
N ASP A 16 21.72 17.73 1.79
CA ASP A 16 21.53 18.46 3.05
C ASP A 16 20.80 19.80 2.81
N ASP A 17 20.91 20.35 1.59
CA ASP A 17 20.15 21.51 1.15
C ASP A 17 18.79 21.08 0.55
N ILE A 18 17.70 21.59 1.15
CA ILE A 18 16.34 21.32 0.71
C ILE A 18 16.03 21.85 -0.70
N SER A 19 16.77 22.86 -1.18
CA SER A 19 16.62 23.40 -2.54
C SER A 19 16.99 22.37 -3.62
N GLN A 20 17.90 21.45 -3.27
CA GLN A 20 18.37 20.37 -4.14
C GLN A 20 17.51 19.10 -3.99
N ALA A 21 16.58 19.08 -3.04
CA ALA A 21 15.76 17.91 -2.75
C ALA A 21 14.61 17.75 -3.75
N VAL A 22 14.56 16.60 -4.40
CA VAL A 22 13.40 16.15 -5.20
C VAL A 22 12.35 15.50 -4.30
N TYR A 23 12.79 14.76 -3.27
CA TYR A 23 11.92 14.14 -2.28
C TYR A 23 12.28 14.67 -0.90
N LYS A 24 11.38 15.46 -0.31
CA LYS A 24 11.54 16.05 1.03
C LYS A 24 11.17 15.04 2.11
N THR A 25 10.30 14.09 1.79
CA THR A 25 9.91 12.99 2.66
C THR A 25 9.97 11.65 1.93
N PHE A 26 10.01 10.55 2.70
CA PHE A 26 9.86 9.22 2.14
C PHE A 26 8.50 9.02 1.45
N VAL A 27 7.46 9.71 1.91
CA VAL A 27 6.13 9.66 1.29
C VAL A 27 6.16 10.33 -0.09
N ASP A 28 6.88 11.45 -0.26
CA ASP A 28 7.02 12.10 -1.57
C ASP A 28 7.56 11.12 -2.61
N PHE A 29 8.59 10.36 -2.23
CA PHE A 29 9.15 9.29 -3.06
C PHE A 29 8.12 8.19 -3.35
N LEU A 30 7.39 7.69 -2.34
CA LEU A 30 6.39 6.65 -2.57
C LEU A 30 5.24 7.13 -3.46
N GLN A 31 4.82 8.38 -3.30
CA GLN A 31 3.75 9.01 -4.08
C GLN A 31 4.20 9.24 -5.54
N SER A 32 5.47 9.56 -5.78
CA SER A 32 6.03 9.67 -7.14
C SER A 32 6.04 8.34 -7.89
N ARG A 33 6.13 7.22 -7.16
CA ARG A 33 6.03 5.84 -7.69
C ARG A 33 4.59 5.35 -7.85
N ARG A 34 3.61 6.02 -7.23
CA ARG A 34 2.17 5.70 -7.26
C ARG A 34 1.33 6.92 -7.65
N LYS A 35 1.66 7.52 -8.81
CA LYS A 35 0.91 8.64 -9.39
C LYS A 35 -0.57 8.29 -9.65
N ASP A 36 -0.87 7.00 -9.76
CA ASP A 36 -2.22 6.46 -9.95
C ASP A 36 -3.09 6.49 -8.68
N PHE A 37 -2.54 6.84 -7.51
CA PHE A 37 -3.23 6.61 -6.24
C PHE A 37 -3.01 7.70 -5.19
N ASN A 38 -4.08 8.36 -4.75
CA ASN A 38 -4.03 9.36 -3.68
C ASN A 38 -3.98 8.71 -2.28
N PHE A 39 -2.92 8.95 -1.51
CA PHE A 39 -2.73 8.37 -0.18
C PHE A 39 -3.71 8.92 0.88
N LYS A 40 -4.30 10.10 0.65
CA LYS A 40 -5.33 10.67 1.54
C LYS A 40 -6.72 10.06 1.30
N SER A 41 -6.86 9.20 0.29
CA SER A 41 -8.15 8.57 -0.02
C SER A 41 -8.55 7.54 1.04
N LYS A 42 -9.86 7.29 1.16
CA LYS A 42 -10.42 6.21 2.01
C LYS A 42 -9.98 4.80 1.60
N LYS A 43 -9.28 4.67 0.46
CA LYS A 43 -8.76 3.43 -0.10
C LYS A 43 -7.32 3.12 0.33
N PHE A 44 -6.69 4.00 1.11
CA PHE A 44 -5.34 3.78 1.62
C PHE A 44 -5.28 2.48 2.44
N GLY A 45 -4.32 1.63 2.09
CA GLY A 45 -4.13 0.30 2.62
C GLY A 45 -5.23 -0.72 2.31
N ASP A 46 -6.18 -0.43 1.42
CA ASP A 46 -7.11 -1.45 0.94
C ASP A 46 -6.35 -2.53 0.16
N LEU A 47 -6.73 -3.79 0.32
CA LEU A 47 -6.05 -4.93 -0.32
C LEU A 47 -5.79 -4.74 -1.83
N PRO A 48 -6.77 -4.35 -2.68
CA PRO A 48 -6.51 -4.14 -4.12
C PRO A 48 -5.41 -3.12 -4.41
N THR A 49 -5.29 -2.08 -3.59
CA THR A 49 -4.28 -1.05 -3.79
C THR A 49 -2.88 -1.54 -3.41
N LEU A 50 -2.78 -2.38 -2.36
CA LEU A 50 -1.53 -2.98 -1.90
C LEU A 50 -1.04 -4.10 -2.79
N LEU A 51 -1.95 -4.84 -3.44
CA LEU A 51 -1.59 -5.85 -4.44
C LEU A 51 -0.96 -5.21 -5.69
N LYS A 52 -1.34 -3.96 -6.03
CA LYS A 52 -0.71 -3.19 -7.12
C LYS A 52 0.70 -2.69 -6.78
N GLY A 53 1.03 -2.51 -5.50
CA GLY A 53 2.37 -2.11 -5.09
C GLY A 53 2.53 -1.83 -3.60
N ASN A 54 3.77 -1.92 -3.12
CA ASN A 54 4.10 -1.58 -1.74
C ASN A 54 4.26 -0.06 -1.58
N TYR A 55 3.29 0.60 -0.96
CA TYR A 55 3.28 2.06 -0.83
C TYR A 55 3.02 2.55 0.61
N ILE A 56 2.90 1.64 1.57
CA ILE A 56 2.76 2.03 2.98
C ILE A 56 4.13 2.51 3.46
N PRO A 57 4.25 3.75 3.98
CA PRO A 57 5.51 4.26 4.50
C PRO A 57 5.95 3.49 5.75
N ASN A 58 7.24 3.64 6.09
CA ASN A 58 7.77 3.18 7.37
C ASN A 58 7.14 3.97 8.54
N GLY A 59 7.44 3.57 9.79
CA GLY A 59 6.89 4.25 10.99
C GLY A 59 5.41 3.94 11.23
N LYS A 60 5.03 2.69 10.96
CA LYS A 60 3.68 2.17 11.15
C LYS A 60 3.48 1.67 12.58
N MET A 61 2.26 1.81 13.07
CA MET A 61 1.84 1.31 14.38
C MET A 61 0.65 0.37 14.20
N PHE A 62 0.70 -0.77 14.88
CA PHE A 62 -0.35 -1.79 14.83
C PHE A 62 -0.84 -2.10 16.23
N ARG A 63 -2.13 -2.45 16.35
CA ARG A 63 -2.62 -3.09 17.57
C ARG A 63 -1.96 -4.47 17.69
N LYS A 64 -1.43 -4.80 18.87
CA LYS A 64 -0.81 -6.12 19.14
C LYS A 64 -1.74 -7.27 18.77
N SER A 65 -3.02 -7.18 19.15
CA SER A 65 -4.03 -8.19 18.84
C SER A 65 -4.18 -8.43 17.34
N ALA A 66 -4.25 -7.36 16.54
CA ALA A 66 -4.35 -7.47 15.09
C ALA A 66 -3.11 -8.13 14.47
N LEU A 67 -1.92 -7.83 14.98
CA LEU A 67 -0.65 -8.42 14.51
C LEU A 67 -0.60 -9.94 14.80
N LEU A 68 -1.02 -10.34 16.00
CA LEU A 68 -1.10 -11.75 16.40
C LEU A 68 -2.14 -12.51 15.57
N GLU A 69 -3.31 -11.92 15.34
CA GLU A 69 -4.41 -12.56 14.59
C GLU A 69 -4.08 -12.83 13.12
N VAL A 70 -3.17 -12.06 12.54
CA VAL A 70 -2.72 -12.25 11.14
C VAL A 70 -1.47 -13.12 11.02
N GLY A 71 -0.91 -13.59 12.15
CA GLY A 71 0.25 -14.50 12.19
C GLY A 71 1.61 -13.81 12.11
N GLY A 72 1.69 -12.49 12.29
CA GLY A 72 2.96 -11.77 12.35
C GLY A 72 3.72 -11.68 11.01
N TYR A 73 5.05 -11.60 11.10
CA TYR A 73 5.93 -11.39 9.96
C TYR A 73 6.32 -12.71 9.28
N ARG A 74 6.71 -12.63 8.01
CA ARG A 74 7.20 -13.77 7.24
C ARG A 74 8.57 -13.49 6.65
N GLU A 75 9.52 -14.33 7.00
CA GLU A 75 10.88 -14.32 6.43
C GLU A 75 10.87 -14.53 4.92
N ASN A 76 11.98 -14.17 4.26
CA ASN A 76 12.21 -14.36 2.83
C ASN A 76 11.20 -13.66 1.89
N THR A 77 10.25 -12.89 2.41
CA THR A 77 9.35 -11.98 1.67
C THR A 77 9.75 -10.52 1.86
N VAL A 78 9.16 -9.56 1.15
CA VAL A 78 9.28 -8.16 1.58
C VAL A 78 8.45 -8.01 2.85
N GLU A 79 9.08 -8.20 4.02
CA GLU A 79 8.42 -8.37 5.33
C GLU A 79 7.34 -7.34 5.62
N ASP A 80 7.68 -6.06 5.40
CA ASP A 80 6.74 -4.97 5.62
C ASP A 80 5.54 -5.02 4.70
N TRP A 81 5.73 -5.43 3.44
CA TRP A 81 4.64 -5.55 2.49
C TRP A 81 3.75 -6.74 2.82
N TYR A 82 4.36 -7.87 3.23
CA TYR A 82 3.65 -9.06 3.67
C TYR A 82 2.69 -8.72 4.81
N ILE A 83 3.19 -8.11 5.89
CA ILE A 83 2.32 -7.83 7.04
C ILE A 83 1.21 -6.84 6.69
N ASN A 84 1.52 -5.83 5.86
CA ASN A 84 0.52 -4.86 5.41
C ASN A 84 -0.62 -5.52 4.61
N ILE A 85 -0.29 -6.49 3.74
CA ILE A 85 -1.30 -7.27 3.00
C ILE A 85 -2.14 -8.12 3.96
N GLN A 86 -1.51 -8.81 4.90
CA GLN A 86 -2.22 -9.66 5.85
C GLN A 86 -3.18 -8.84 6.73
N LEU A 87 -2.74 -7.68 7.21
CA LEU A 87 -3.60 -6.75 7.93
C LEU A 87 -4.74 -6.23 7.06
N ALA A 88 -4.48 -5.85 5.81
CA ALA A 88 -5.50 -5.33 4.89
C ALA A 88 -6.59 -6.34 4.51
N ARG A 89 -6.36 -7.65 4.69
CA ARG A 89 -7.39 -8.69 4.47
C ARG A 89 -8.48 -8.65 5.53
N LYS A 90 -8.14 -8.24 6.75
CA LYS A 90 -9.03 -8.29 7.93
C LYS A 90 -9.37 -6.93 8.52
N PHE A 91 -8.46 -5.96 8.43
CA PHE A 91 -8.53 -4.66 9.07
C PHE A 91 -8.38 -3.53 8.06
N LYS A 92 -8.65 -2.30 8.51
CA LYS A 92 -8.41 -1.08 7.75
C LYS A 92 -7.11 -0.45 8.22
N LEU A 93 -6.28 0.00 7.27
CA LEU A 93 -5.14 0.84 7.56
C LEU A 93 -5.55 2.30 7.32
N LYS A 94 -4.94 3.23 8.05
CA LYS A 94 -5.19 4.67 7.91
C LYS A 94 -3.87 5.39 7.72
N TYR A 95 -3.85 6.31 6.76
CA TYR A 95 -2.73 7.22 6.57
C TYR A 95 -2.90 8.46 7.44
N ILE A 96 -1.81 8.89 8.08
CA ILE A 96 -1.72 10.18 8.78
C ILE A 96 -0.75 11.03 7.98
N ASP A 97 -1.27 12.09 7.35
CA ASP A 97 -0.52 13.01 6.50
C ASP A 97 0.30 14.01 7.33
N LYS A 98 1.18 13.48 8.17
CA LYS A 98 2.11 14.25 9.01
C LYS A 98 3.43 13.49 9.13
N PRO A 99 4.60 14.15 9.06
CA PRO A 99 5.87 13.53 9.39
C PRO A 99 5.93 13.29 10.90
N LEU A 100 5.70 12.04 11.33
CA LEU A 100 5.66 11.66 12.76
C LEU A 100 6.96 11.02 13.27
N PHE A 101 7.91 10.71 12.39
CA PHE A 101 9.20 10.12 12.75
C PHE A 101 10.26 10.41 11.67
N CYS A 102 11.53 10.29 12.04
CA CYS A 102 12.66 10.32 11.12
C CYS A 102 13.35 8.96 11.11
N TYR A 103 13.70 8.46 9.93
CA TYR A 103 14.42 7.21 9.78
C TYR A 103 15.92 7.46 9.56
N ARG A 104 16.78 6.65 10.19
CA ARG A 104 18.22 6.72 9.98
C ARG A 104 18.57 6.15 8.60
N TRP A 105 19.16 6.98 7.75
CA TRP A 105 19.59 6.56 6.42
C TRP A 105 21.11 6.40 6.34
N HIS A 106 21.58 5.25 5.86
CA HIS A 106 23.00 4.97 5.66
C HIS A 106 23.26 4.19 4.36
N SER A 107 24.54 4.02 3.99
CA SER A 107 24.97 3.32 2.77
C SER A 107 24.55 1.85 2.74
N ASN A 108 24.57 1.19 3.90
CA ASN A 108 24.27 -0.23 4.04
C ASN A 108 22.77 -0.56 4.21
N ASN A 109 21.85 0.38 4.00
CA ASN A 109 20.41 0.09 4.09
C ASN A 109 20.03 -1.01 3.10
N THR A 110 19.24 -1.99 3.54
CA THR A 110 18.84 -3.15 2.75
C THR A 110 18.16 -2.79 1.42
N ILE A 111 17.43 -1.67 1.36
CA ILE A 111 16.80 -1.16 0.14
C ILE A 111 17.81 -0.84 -0.98
N LYS A 112 19.09 -0.59 -0.63
CA LYS A 112 20.19 -0.36 -1.58
C LYS A 112 20.76 -1.68 -2.14
N ASN A 113 20.56 -2.81 -1.46
CA ASN A 113 20.94 -4.12 -1.97
C ASN A 113 19.90 -4.63 -2.99
N ARG A 114 20.10 -4.25 -4.26
CA ARG A 114 19.16 -4.55 -5.36
C ARG A 114 18.95 -6.05 -5.56
N ALA A 115 20.01 -6.86 -5.48
CA ALA A 115 19.91 -8.31 -5.69
C ALA A 115 19.06 -8.98 -4.60
N TYR A 116 19.34 -8.63 -3.33
CA TYR A 116 18.57 -9.10 -2.18
C TYR A 116 17.10 -8.69 -2.29
N MET A 117 16.82 -7.41 -2.55
CA MET A 117 15.45 -6.91 -2.69
C MET A 117 14.71 -7.54 -3.88
N LYS A 118 15.39 -7.80 -5.00
CA LYS A 118 14.83 -8.50 -6.17
C LYS A 118 14.41 -9.94 -5.80
N LYS A 119 15.23 -10.67 -5.04
CA LYS A 119 14.90 -12.02 -4.55
C LYS A 119 13.65 -11.99 -3.68
N ARG A 120 13.58 -11.09 -2.68
CA ARG A 120 12.42 -10.99 -1.78
C ARG A 120 11.16 -10.51 -2.50
N ALA A 121 11.28 -9.59 -3.45
CA ALA A 121 10.17 -9.16 -4.30
C ALA A 121 9.62 -10.32 -5.15
N LYS A 122 10.49 -11.17 -5.72
CA LYS A 122 10.08 -12.40 -6.43
C LYS A 122 9.32 -13.35 -5.52
N ASN A 123 9.82 -13.59 -4.31
CA ASN A 123 9.14 -14.44 -3.32
C ASN A 123 7.79 -13.85 -2.90
N MET A 124 7.72 -12.53 -2.74
CA MET A 124 6.47 -11.85 -2.41
C MET A 124 5.42 -11.99 -3.52
N LYS A 125 5.83 -11.85 -4.78
CA LYS A 125 4.94 -12.09 -5.94
C LYS A 125 4.45 -13.54 -5.99
N LYS A 126 5.33 -14.51 -5.72
CA LYS A 126 4.93 -15.93 -5.60
C LYS A 126 3.90 -16.13 -4.49
N PHE A 127 4.13 -15.53 -3.32
CA PHE A 127 3.18 -15.59 -2.20
C PHE A 127 1.83 -14.99 -2.57
N ILE A 128 1.80 -13.80 -3.20
CA ILE A 128 0.56 -13.16 -3.64
C ILE A 128 -0.18 -14.04 -4.66
N ALA A 129 0.54 -14.67 -5.59
CA ALA A 129 -0.06 -15.55 -6.59
C ALA A 129 -0.56 -16.87 -6.00
N SER A 130 0.17 -17.46 -5.04
CA SER A 130 -0.20 -18.72 -4.37
C SER A 130 -1.29 -18.53 -3.33
N ALA A 131 -1.40 -17.32 -2.76
CA ALA A 131 -2.54 -16.92 -1.97
C ALA A 131 -3.73 -16.74 -2.93
N ASN A 132 -4.37 -17.88 -3.27
CA ASN A 132 -5.63 -17.97 -3.98
C ASN A 132 -6.49 -16.74 -3.66
N PRO A 133 -7.04 -16.00 -4.65
CA PRO A 133 -7.85 -14.83 -4.38
C PRO A 133 -8.92 -15.26 -3.40
N ASP A 134 -8.78 -14.75 -2.18
CA ASP A 134 -9.46 -15.24 -1.00
C ASP A 134 -10.93 -15.53 -1.35
N LYS A 135 -11.48 -16.72 -1.03
CA LYS A 135 -12.92 -16.96 -1.26
C LYS A 135 -13.74 -15.80 -0.69
N SER A 136 -13.27 -15.15 0.38
CA SER A 136 -13.79 -13.89 0.91
C SER A 136 -13.69 -12.71 -0.08
N TYR A 137 -12.54 -12.49 -0.71
CA TYR A 137 -12.30 -11.46 -1.73
C TYR A 137 -13.15 -11.67 -2.98
N ILE A 138 -13.16 -12.89 -3.54
CA ILE A 138 -14.04 -13.25 -4.66
C ILE A 138 -15.50 -13.06 -4.26
N SER A 139 -15.90 -13.46 -3.06
CA SER A 139 -17.27 -13.25 -2.56
C SER A 139 -17.60 -11.76 -2.36
N ARG A 140 -16.62 -10.93 -2.00
CA ARG A 140 -16.79 -9.48 -1.86
C ARG A 140 -16.92 -8.80 -3.21
N ILE A 141 -16.12 -9.20 -4.20
CA ILE A 141 -16.21 -8.78 -5.61
C ILE A 141 -17.56 -9.20 -6.21
N LYS A 142 -17.96 -10.46 -6.04
CA LYS A 142 -19.26 -10.98 -6.50
C LYS A 142 -20.43 -10.20 -5.90
N ARG A 143 -20.41 -9.90 -4.59
CA ARG A 143 -21.42 -9.07 -3.94
C ARG A 143 -21.45 -7.63 -4.48
N LEU A 144 -20.29 -7.06 -4.78
CA LEU A 144 -20.20 -5.72 -5.36
C LEU A 144 -20.79 -5.68 -6.77
N PHE A 145 -20.42 -6.64 -7.62
CA PHE A 145 -20.97 -6.81 -8.97
C PHE A 145 -22.49 -7.00 -8.96
N HIS A 146 -23.00 -7.87 -8.10
CA HIS A 146 -24.43 -8.13 -7.98
C HIS A 146 -25.22 -6.87 -7.56
N ARG A 147 -24.65 -6.03 -6.68
CA ARG A 147 -25.24 -4.74 -6.31
C ARG A 147 -25.27 -3.74 -7.46
N ILE A 148 -24.25 -3.71 -8.31
CA ILE A 148 -24.19 -2.83 -9.48
C ILE A 148 -25.25 -3.24 -10.50
N ILE A 149 -25.35 -4.54 -10.82
CA ILE A 149 -26.37 -5.06 -11.74
C ILE A 149 -27.78 -4.74 -11.25
N ARG A 150 -28.10 -4.98 -9.97
CA ARG A 150 -29.41 -4.61 -9.40
C ARG A 150 -29.71 -3.12 -9.53
N LYS A 151 -28.72 -2.25 -9.31
CA LYS A 151 -28.92 -0.80 -9.48
C LYS A 151 -29.19 -0.43 -10.94
N LEU A 152 -28.48 -1.03 -11.90
CA LEU A 152 -28.69 -0.79 -13.32
C LEU A 152 -30.09 -1.24 -13.76
N ASP A 153 -30.54 -2.42 -13.31
CA ASP A 153 -31.89 -2.93 -13.63
C ASP A 153 -33.01 -2.02 -13.09
N ILE A 154 -32.89 -1.56 -11.85
CA ILE A 154 -33.85 -0.62 -11.26
C ILE A 154 -33.90 0.69 -12.08
N THR A 155 -32.72 1.22 -12.46
CA THR A 155 -32.62 2.46 -13.23
C THR A 155 -33.27 2.30 -14.61
N LYS A 156 -33.07 1.14 -15.26
CA LYS A 156 -33.67 0.82 -16.57
C LYS A 156 -35.20 0.72 -16.50
N ARG A 157 -35.74 0.10 -15.44
CA ARG A 157 -37.20 0.01 -15.22
C ARG A 157 -37.84 1.39 -15.00
N LEU A 158 -37.21 2.23 -14.18
CA LEU A 158 -37.68 3.60 -13.93
C LEU A 158 -37.62 4.50 -15.17
N TYR A 159 -36.64 4.28 -16.06
CA TYR A 159 -36.56 4.98 -17.35
C TYR A 159 -37.72 4.57 -18.28
N GLN A 160 -37.97 3.26 -18.43
CA GLN A 160 -39.05 2.77 -19.29
C GLN A 160 -40.44 3.20 -18.81
N SER A 161 -40.68 3.23 -17.49
CA SER A 161 -41.97 3.67 -16.94
C SER A 161 -42.24 5.17 -17.09
N ARG A 162 -41.21 6.00 -17.31
CA ARG A 162 -41.33 7.44 -17.52
C ARG A 162 -41.53 7.84 -18.99
N HIS A 163 -41.21 6.95 -19.92
CA HIS A 163 -41.33 7.20 -21.36
C HIS A 163 -42.51 6.45 -22.00
N ASN A 164 -43.16 5.55 -21.25
CA ASN A 164 -44.35 4.81 -21.69
C ASN A 164 -45.63 5.26 -20.95
N GLY A 165 -45.64 6.47 -20.39
CA GLY A 165 -46.78 7.07 -19.68
C GLY A 165 -47.02 8.51 -20.11
#